data_AF-A0A7J7NEQ6-F1
#
_entry.id   AF-A0A7J7NEQ6-F1
#
_cell.length_a   1.000
_cell.length_b   1.000
_cell.length_c   1.000
_cell.angle_alpha   90.00
_cell.angle_beta   90.00
_cell.angle_gamma   90.00
#
_symmetry.space_group_name_H-M   'P 1'
#
loop_
_entity.id
_entity.type
_entity.pdbx_description
1 polymer ?
#
loop_
_entity_poly.entity_id
_entity_poly.type
_entity_poly.pdbx_seq_one_letter_code
_entity_poly.pdbx_strand_id
1 'polypeptide(L)'
;MGEGVSDLWTHRQQESFSTLMKMNSGFETESFLKMAMQLFPCKSRENIVSYYFNVIILRRMRKQARLTYLAIDSDNDEVEERSRKSQKLACKYLI
;
A
#
# COMPACT_ATOMS: atom_id res chain seq x y z
N MET A 1 9.20 13.23 -4.90
CA MET A 1 7.82 13.67 -4.59
C MET A 1 7.22 13.10 -3.30
N GLY A 2 7.78 12.03 -2.68
CA GLY A 2 7.33 11.55 -1.35
C GLY A 2 8.30 11.77 -0.18
N GLU A 3 9.57 12.08 -0.45
CA GLU A 3 10.60 12.26 0.61
C GLU A 3 10.28 13.44 1.53
N GLY A 4 10.07 14.64 0.99
CA GLY A 4 9.76 15.81 1.83
C GLY A 4 8.49 15.68 2.68
N VAL A 5 7.54 14.83 2.28
CA VAL A 5 6.35 14.52 3.10
C VAL A 5 6.68 13.43 4.13
N SER A 6 7.52 12.45 3.79
CA SER A 6 7.97 11.42 4.74
C SER A 6 8.84 11.99 5.87
N ASP A 7 9.60 13.05 5.59
CA ASP A 7 10.48 13.71 6.58
C ASP A 7 9.68 14.45 7.66
N LEU A 8 8.44 14.86 7.34
CA LEU A 8 7.50 15.47 8.29
C LEU A 8 6.83 14.45 9.24
N TRP A 9 7.09 13.15 9.04
CA TRP A 9 6.50 12.06 9.80
C TRP A 9 7.59 11.27 10.55
N THR A 10 7.47 11.20 11.87
CA THR A 10 8.44 10.44 12.68
C THR A 10 8.31 8.94 12.43
N HIS A 11 9.40 8.19 12.65
CA HIS A 11 9.39 6.73 12.46
C HIS A 11 8.22 6.05 13.18
N ARG A 12 7.95 6.45 14.43
CA ARG A 12 6.81 5.93 15.21
C ARG A 12 5.47 6.18 14.52
N GLN A 13 5.26 7.38 13.96
CA GLN A 13 4.02 7.68 13.23
C GLN A 13 3.90 6.84 11.95
N GLN A 14 5.01 6.64 11.23
CA GLN A 14 5.03 5.80 10.03
C GLN A 14 4.72 4.33 10.36
N GLU A 15 5.23 3.81 11.47
CA GLU A 15 4.93 2.45 11.97
C GLU A 15 3.47 2.31 12.38
N SER A 16 2.92 3.23 13.15
CA SER A 16 1.50 3.24 13.52
C SER A 16 0.60 3.23 12.28
N PHE A 17 0.95 4.03 11.28
CA PHE A 17 0.23 4.09 10.01
C PHE A 17 0.33 2.77 9.22
N SER A 18 1.50 2.12 9.22
CA SER A 18 1.69 0.81 8.59
C SER A 18 0.85 -0.28 9.27
N THR A 19 0.80 -0.27 10.61
CA THR A 19 -0.02 -1.19 11.40
C THR A 19 -1.50 -0.98 11.13
N LEU A 20 -1.95 0.28 11.11
CA LEU A 20 -3.33 0.63 10.75
C LEU A 20 -3.68 0.09 9.35
N MET A 21 -2.79 0.23 8.38
CA MET A 21 -3.02 -0.25 7.02
C MET A 21 -3.08 -1.78 6.91
N LYS A 22 -2.31 -2.50 7.74
CA LYS A 22 -2.36 -3.97 7.81
C LYS A 22 -3.66 -4.46 8.45
N MET A 23 -4.09 -3.82 9.52
CA MET A 23 -5.35 -4.13 10.20
C MET A 23 -6.56 -3.82 9.31
N ASN A 24 -6.46 -2.77 8.50
CA ASN A 24 -7.56 -2.27 7.68
C ASN A 24 -7.45 -2.68 6.20
N SER A 25 -6.90 -3.86 5.91
CA SER A 25 -6.61 -4.30 4.53
C SER A 25 -7.81 -4.32 3.58
N GLY A 26 -9.05 -4.37 4.09
CA GLY A 26 -10.29 -4.35 3.30
C GLY A 26 -11.30 -3.26 3.71
N PHE A 27 -10.86 -2.12 4.25
CA PHE A 27 -11.76 -0.98 4.45
C PHE A 27 -11.63 0.03 3.31
N GLU A 28 -12.75 0.69 3.01
CA GLU A 28 -12.83 1.82 2.11
C GLU A 28 -11.87 2.94 2.55
N THR A 29 -11.22 3.59 1.58
CA THR A 29 -10.19 4.62 1.79
C THR A 29 -10.65 5.74 2.73
N GLU A 30 -11.92 6.14 2.64
CA GLU A 30 -12.53 7.15 3.53
C GLU A 30 -12.53 6.72 5.00
N SER A 31 -12.91 5.46 5.28
CA SER A 31 -12.92 4.91 6.64
C SER A 31 -11.50 4.84 7.22
N PHE A 32 -10.54 4.44 6.39
CA PHE A 32 -9.13 4.42 6.77
C PHE A 32 -8.61 5.84 7.12
N LEU A 33 -8.89 6.83 6.26
CA LEU A 33 -8.46 8.22 6.49
C LEU A 33 -9.10 8.79 7.75
N LYS A 34 -10.37 8.45 8.05
CA LYS A 34 -11.04 8.84 9.28
C LYS A 34 -10.35 8.29 10.52
N MET A 35 -9.98 7.02 10.52
CA MET A 35 -9.20 6.42 11.62
C MET A 35 -7.81 7.04 11.74
N ALA A 36 -7.15 7.34 10.62
CA ALA A 36 -5.85 8.01 10.63
C ALA A 36 -5.95 9.42 11.23
N MET A 37 -7.02 10.18 10.93
CA MET A 37 -7.26 11.50 11.56
C MET A 37 -7.46 11.39 13.08
N GLN A 38 -8.08 10.32 13.57
CA GLN A 38 -8.23 10.07 15.01
C GLN A 38 -6.90 9.68 15.68
N LEU A 39 -6.05 8.92 14.98
CA LEU A 39 -4.74 8.48 15.47
C LEU A 39 -3.70 9.60 15.47
N PHE A 40 -3.83 10.57 14.57
CA PHE A 40 -2.90 11.69 14.42
C PHE A 40 -3.62 13.04 14.57
N PRO A 41 -4.18 13.35 15.75
CA PRO A 41 -4.95 14.58 15.97
C PRO A 41 -4.10 15.85 15.80
N CYS A 42 -2.77 15.74 15.95
CA CYS A 42 -1.83 16.84 15.77
C CYS A 42 -1.48 17.11 14.29
N LYS A 43 -1.98 16.32 13.34
CA LYS A 43 -1.73 16.48 11.91
C LYS A 43 -3.00 16.98 11.21
N SER A 44 -2.84 17.92 10.27
CA SER A 44 -3.97 18.35 9.45
C SER A 44 -4.44 17.23 8.52
N ARG A 45 -5.69 17.32 8.09
CA ARG A 45 -6.26 16.38 7.11
C ARG A 45 -5.43 16.34 5.83
N GLU A 46 -4.97 17.47 5.31
CA GLU A 46 -4.17 17.48 4.07
C GLU A 46 -2.86 16.72 4.24
N ASN A 47 -2.21 16.83 5.41
CA ASN A 47 -0.95 16.12 5.67
C ASN A 47 -1.15 14.60 5.71
N ILE A 48 -2.26 14.14 6.30
CA ILE A 48 -2.60 12.71 6.38
C ILE A 48 -2.90 12.15 4.98
N VAL A 49 -3.74 12.86 4.23
CA VAL A 49 -4.11 12.48 2.85
C VAL A 49 -2.88 12.49 1.95
N SER A 50 -2.06 13.55 2.02
CA SER A 50 -0.83 13.69 1.25
C SER A 50 0.14 12.55 1.57
N TYR A 51 0.36 12.22 2.85
CA TYR A 51 1.23 11.11 3.24
C TYR A 51 0.70 9.76 2.72
N TYR A 52 -0.61 9.52 2.81
CA TYR A 52 -1.23 8.30 2.28
C TYR A 52 -0.95 8.12 0.78
N PHE A 53 -1.28 9.10 -0.05
CA PHE A 53 -1.12 8.97 -1.50
C PHE A 53 0.34 9.06 -1.94
N ASN A 54 1.10 10.03 -1.43
CA ASN A 54 2.45 10.32 -1.91
C ASN A 54 3.54 9.42 -1.31
N VAL A 55 3.29 8.80 -0.16
CA VAL A 55 4.27 7.91 0.47
C VAL A 55 3.80 6.47 0.37
N ILE A 56 2.62 6.17 0.90
CA ILE A 56 2.18 4.78 1.05
C ILE A 56 1.77 4.16 -0.30
N ILE A 57 0.88 4.81 -1.05
CA ILE A 57 0.42 4.31 -2.35
C ILE A 57 1.58 4.25 -3.35
N LEU A 58 2.38 5.31 -3.46
CA LEU A 58 3.56 5.29 -4.33
C LEU A 58 4.58 4.20 -3.94
N ARG A 59 4.82 3.95 -2.65
CA ARG A 59 5.69 2.82 -2.20
C ARG A 59 5.09 1.47 -2.59
N ARG A 60 3.78 1.28 -2.47
CA ARG A 60 3.09 0.05 -2.91
C ARG A 60 3.18 -0.13 -4.42
N MET A 61 2.89 0.91 -5.19
CA MET A 61 2.98 0.90 -6.65
C MET A 61 4.41 0.60 -7.12
N ARG A 62 5.43 1.21 -6.53
CA ARG A 62 6.83 0.93 -6.87
C ARG A 62 7.22 -0.51 -6.56
N LYS A 63 6.76 -1.06 -5.43
CA LYS A 63 6.97 -2.48 -5.08
C LYS A 63 6.31 -3.39 -6.10
N GLN A 64 5.05 -3.12 -6.45
CA GLN A 64 4.34 -3.89 -7.47
C GLN A 64 5.02 -3.75 -8.83
N ALA A 65 5.37 -2.56 -9.29
CA ALA A 65 6.08 -2.36 -10.56
C ALA A 65 7.40 -3.15 -10.62
N ARG A 66 8.16 -3.22 -9.52
CA ARG A 66 9.36 -4.08 -9.43
C ARG A 66 9.03 -5.56 -9.44
N LEU A 67 7.96 -5.99 -8.76
CA LEU A 67 7.52 -7.38 -8.75
C LEU A 67 6.97 -7.82 -10.11
N THR A 68 6.20 -6.95 -10.79
CA THR A 68 5.71 -7.15 -12.15
C THR A 68 6.87 -7.21 -13.14
N TYR A 69 7.88 -6.36 -12.98
CA TYR A 69 9.10 -6.40 -13.80
C TYR A 69 9.88 -7.70 -13.61
N LEU A 70 10.05 -8.18 -12.37
CA LEU A 70 10.68 -9.47 -12.06
C LEU A 70 9.86 -10.68 -12.54
N ALA A 71 8.56 -10.52 -12.80
CA ALA A 71 7.72 -11.57 -13.37
C ALA A 71 7.79 -11.64 -14.91
N ILE A 72 8.45 -10.68 -15.56
CA ILE A 72 8.57 -10.58 -17.02
C ILE A 72 9.95 -11.05 -17.52
N ASP A 73 10.95 -11.19 -16.65
CA ASP A 73 12.28 -11.70 -17.02
C ASP A 73 12.37 -13.23 -16.87
N SER A 74 11.56 -13.95 -17.63
CA SER A 74 11.77 -15.38 -17.87
C SER A 74 11.39 -15.67 -19.31
N ASP A 75 12.35 -15.48 -20.21
CA ASP A 75 12.41 -16.29 -21.43
C ASP A 75 12.54 -17.75 -20.97
N ASN A 76 11.41 -18.44 -20.87
CA ASN A 76 11.39 -19.88 -20.94
C ASN A 76 10.14 -20.30 -21.72
N ASP A 77 10.38 -20.65 -22.98
CA ASP A 77 9.46 -21.31 -23.87
C ASP A 77 8.81 -22.56 -23.24
N GLU A 78 7.58 -22.79 -23.67
CA GLU A 78 6.83 -24.05 -23.68
C GLU A 78 6.08 -24.59 -22.43
N VAL A 79 4.81 -24.91 -22.75
CA VAL A 79 3.88 -25.96 -22.29
C VAL A 79 3.12 -25.85 -20.96
N GLU A 80 1.84 -25.48 -21.14
CA GLU A 80 0.63 -26.21 -20.77
C GLU A 80 0.36 -26.57 -19.29
N GLU A 81 -0.65 -25.84 -18.77
CA GLU A 81 -1.73 -26.32 -17.91
C GLU A 81 -1.39 -27.25 -16.73
N ARG A 82 -1.35 -26.70 -15.50
CA ARG A 82 -2.35 -27.03 -14.46
C ARG A 82 -2.24 -26.19 -13.18
N SER A 83 -3.42 -25.93 -12.63
CA SER A 83 -3.72 -25.39 -11.30
C SER A 83 -3.79 -23.86 -11.12
N ARG A 84 -4.76 -23.29 -11.84
CA ARG A 84 -5.49 -22.08 -11.44
C ARG A 84 -6.18 -22.32 -10.08
N LYS A 85 -5.56 -21.99 -8.94
CA LYS A 85 -6.34 -21.79 -7.68
C LYS A 85 -5.69 -20.94 -6.58
N SER A 86 -4.41 -20.57 -6.66
CA SER A 86 -3.78 -19.83 -5.55
C SER A 86 -3.61 -18.32 -5.77
N GLN A 87 -3.79 -17.80 -6.99
CA GLN A 87 -3.60 -16.36 -7.27
C GLN A 87 -4.88 -15.51 -7.13
N LYS A 88 -6.08 -16.12 -7.03
CA LYS A 88 -7.35 -15.36 -6.97
C LYS A 88 -7.77 -14.94 -5.55
N LEU A 89 -7.10 -15.36 -4.48
CA LEU A 89 -7.50 -14.99 -3.12
C LEU A 89 -6.88 -13.67 -2.64
N ALA A 90 -5.70 -13.29 -3.15
CA ALA A 90 -5.05 -12.02 -2.76
C ALA A 90 -5.72 -10.78 -3.37
N CYS A 91 -6.43 -10.92 -4.50
CA CYS A 91 -7.14 -9.82 -5.17
C CYS A 91 -8.58 -9.61 -4.68
N LYS A 92 -9.09 -10.41 -3.73
CA LYS A 92 -10.47 -10.27 -3.24
C LYS A 92 -10.62 -9.45 -1.95
N TYR A 93 -9.51 -9.11 -1.29
CA TYR A 93 -9.51 -8.40 0.00
C TYR A 93 -8.95 -6.98 -0.09
N LEU A 94 -9.03 -6.35 -1.26
CA LEU A 94 -8.59 -4.98 -1.48
C LEU A 94 -9.62 -4.21 -2.31
N ILE A 95 -10.85 -4.14 -1.81
CA ILE A 95 -11.81 -3.03 -2.00
C ILE A 95 -12.54 -2.89 -0.66
#